data_AF-A0A7H4MR51-F1
#
_entry.id   AF-A0A7H4MR51-F1
#
_cell.length_a   1.000
_cell.length_b   1.000
_cell.length_c   1.000
_cell.angle_alpha   90.00
_cell.angle_beta   90.00
_cell.angle_gamma   90.00
#
_symmetry.space_group_name_H-M   'P 1'
#
loop_
_entity.id
_entity.type
_entity.pdbx_description
1 polymer ?
#
loop_
_entity_poly.entity_id
_entity_poly.type
_entity_poly.pdbx_seq_one_letter_code
_entity_poly.pdbx_strand_id
1 'polypeptide(L)'
;MPSNIYTIYQAENRDKAYIYGGEISTKFNFGTWFEQVNGLSTTLALGYSEGKSKSSYSGDKYVDLDSVAPMKAIVGVAWDDPAKRYGTALTATFVKGKQATATNRESYSNSGSAITDASSDYMRVPGYGMLDWTAYWQVAKKRAPQWRGLQPHRS
;
A
#
# COMPACT_ATOMS: atom_id res chain seq x y z
N MET A 1 29.14 45.51 -13.03
CA MET A 1 28.36 44.42 -13.66
C MET A 1 26.88 44.78 -13.55
N PRO A 2 26.06 44.58 -14.59
CA PRO A 2 24.69 45.12 -14.66
C PRO A 2 23.67 44.43 -13.73
N SER A 3 22.62 45.19 -13.42
CA SER A 3 21.57 44.95 -12.43
C SER A 3 20.39 44.15 -13.01
N ASN A 4 20.50 42.83 -13.13
CA ASN A 4 19.38 41.97 -13.53
C ASN A 4 19.68 40.48 -13.29
N ILE A 5 19.46 39.99 -12.07
CA ILE A 5 18.94 38.65 -11.72
C ILE A 5 18.77 38.69 -10.20
N TYR A 6 17.53 38.86 -9.71
CA TYR A 6 17.20 38.74 -8.28
C TYR A 6 16.10 37.70 -8.09
N THR A 7 16.37 36.46 -8.51
CA THR A 7 15.74 35.31 -7.88
C THR A 7 16.68 34.13 -8.03
N ILE A 8 17.46 33.87 -7.00
CA ILE A 8 18.17 32.61 -6.87
C ILE A 8 17.13 31.66 -6.27
N TYR A 9 16.51 30.82 -7.09
CA TYR A 9 15.74 29.69 -6.60
C TYR A 9 16.74 28.66 -6.06
N GLN A 10 17.08 28.75 -4.78
CA GLN A 10 17.75 27.65 -4.10
C GLN A 10 16.69 26.69 -3.58
N ALA A 11 16.69 25.47 -4.11
CA ALA A 11 15.96 24.36 -3.52
C ALA A 11 16.69 23.96 -2.23
N GLU A 12 16.23 24.47 -1.10
CA GLU A 12 16.70 24.05 0.21
C GLU A 12 16.06 22.69 0.58
N ASN A 13 16.86 21.77 1.12
CA ASN A 13 16.45 20.37 1.30
C ASN A 13 15.37 20.23 2.40
N ARG A 14 14.35 19.40 2.15
CA ARG A 14 13.22 19.17 3.08
C ARG A 14 13.72 18.40 4.30
N ASP A 15 14.04 19.11 5.37
CA ASP A 15 14.99 18.59 6.35
C ASP A 15 14.46 17.43 7.23
N LYS A 16 13.13 17.23 7.39
CA LYS A 16 12.57 16.04 8.09
C LYS A 16 11.22 15.57 7.51
N ALA A 17 11.20 14.30 7.09
CA ALA A 17 9.99 13.56 6.74
C ALA A 17 9.96 12.25 7.54
N TYR A 18 8.83 11.96 8.19
CA TYR A 18 8.59 10.69 8.87
C TYR A 18 7.48 9.97 8.15
N ILE A 19 7.69 8.71 7.80
CA ILE A 19 6.66 7.80 7.31
C ILE A 19 6.59 6.66 8.31
N TYR A 20 5.43 6.46 8.93
CA TYR A 20 5.18 5.32 9.80
C TYR A 20 3.93 4.60 9.34
N GLY A 21 3.89 3.30 9.58
CA GLY A 21 2.79 2.47 9.16
C GLY A 21 2.90 1.09 9.77
N GLY A 22 1.80 0.35 9.72
CA GLY A 22 1.71 -1.01 10.20
C GLY A 22 0.78 -1.81 9.31
N GLU A 23 1.11 -3.09 9.15
CA GLU A 23 0.27 -4.07 8.47
C GLU A 23 0.05 -5.27 9.39
N ILE A 24 -1.17 -5.78 9.37
CA ILE A 24 -1.51 -7.08 9.95
C ILE A 24 -2.29 -7.88 8.93
N SER A 25 -1.92 -9.15 8.77
CA SER A 25 -2.67 -10.10 7.94
C SER A 25 -2.81 -11.43 8.67
N THR A 26 -3.97 -12.06 8.47
CA THR A 26 -4.30 -13.37 9.03
C THR A 26 -5.00 -14.21 7.98
N LYS A 27 -4.69 -15.52 7.98
CA LYS A 27 -5.35 -16.51 7.14
C LYS A 27 -5.84 -17.67 7.99
N PHE A 28 -7.10 -18.00 7.86
CA PHE A 28 -7.74 -19.13 8.53
C PHE A 28 -8.03 -20.21 7.50
N ASN A 29 -7.58 -21.45 7.79
CA ASN A 29 -7.89 -22.62 6.96
C ASN A 29 -8.80 -23.52 7.79
N PHE A 30 -10.09 -23.56 7.49
CA PHE A 30 -11.07 -24.23 8.36
C PHE A 30 -10.94 -25.75 8.34
N GLY A 31 -10.37 -26.30 7.27
CA GLY A 31 -10.07 -27.73 7.13
C GLY A 31 -9.15 -28.31 8.20
N THR A 32 -8.43 -27.48 8.97
CA THR A 32 -7.59 -27.96 10.08
C THR A 32 -8.42 -28.37 11.31
N TRP A 33 -9.67 -27.90 11.41
CA TRP A 33 -10.56 -28.20 12.53
C TRP A 33 -11.78 -29.02 12.10
N PHE A 34 -12.26 -28.82 10.87
CA PHE A 34 -13.46 -29.45 10.36
C PHE A 34 -13.21 -30.02 8.97
N GLU A 35 -13.16 -31.34 8.86
CA GLU A 35 -12.92 -32.03 7.58
C GLU A 35 -14.00 -31.72 6.53
N GLN A 36 -15.23 -31.43 6.95
CA GLN A 36 -16.37 -31.14 6.06
C GLN A 36 -16.16 -29.87 5.21
N VAL A 37 -15.31 -28.96 5.67
CA VAL A 37 -14.95 -27.72 4.96
C VAL A 37 -13.46 -27.70 4.59
N ASN A 38 -12.87 -28.88 4.43
CA ASN A 38 -11.50 -29.00 3.96
C ASN A 38 -11.37 -28.42 2.55
N GLY A 39 -10.66 -27.30 2.45
CA GLY A 39 -10.60 -26.47 1.24
C GLY A 39 -11.04 -25.02 1.45
N LEU A 40 -11.88 -24.76 2.46
CA LEU A 40 -12.33 -23.41 2.79
C LEU A 40 -11.25 -22.63 3.55
N SER A 41 -10.98 -21.41 3.09
CA SER A 41 -10.10 -20.47 3.78
C SER A 41 -10.62 -19.04 3.72
N THR A 42 -10.26 -18.26 4.74
CA THR A 42 -10.54 -16.82 4.82
C THR A 42 -9.25 -16.07 5.05
N THR A 43 -9.10 -14.92 4.41
CA THR A 43 -7.96 -14.00 4.59
C THR A 43 -8.47 -12.63 5.00
N LEU A 44 -7.85 -12.05 6.02
CA LEU A 44 -8.12 -10.69 6.50
C LEU A 44 -6.79 -9.94 6.54
N ALA A 45 -6.73 -8.76 5.93
CA ALA A 45 -5.55 -7.89 6.02
C ALA A 45 -5.97 -6.43 6.24
N LEU A 46 -5.23 -5.73 7.09
CA LEU A 46 -5.39 -4.31 7.39
C LEU A 46 -4.02 -3.65 7.33
N GLY A 47 -3.93 -2.55 6.57
CA GLY A 47 -2.73 -1.72 6.45
C GLY A 47 -3.06 -0.27 6.77
N TYR A 48 -2.22 0.36 7.58
CA TYR A 48 -2.28 1.79 7.89
C TYR A 48 -0.92 2.42 7.58
N SER A 49 -0.92 3.60 7.00
CA SER A 49 0.30 4.36 6.75
C SER A 49 0.02 5.85 6.83
N GLU A 50 0.88 6.58 7.54
CA GLU A 50 0.80 8.02 7.71
C GLU A 50 2.21 8.60 7.57
N GLY A 51 2.34 9.59 6.69
CA GLY A 51 3.58 10.34 6.52
C GLY A 51 3.37 11.78 6.94
N LYS A 52 4.34 12.40 7.63
CA LYS A 52 4.34 13.84 7.98
C LYS A 52 5.67 14.49 7.63
N SER A 53 5.63 15.73 7.12
CA SER A 53 6.81 16.54 6.82
C SER A 53 6.72 17.93 7.45
N LYS A 54 7.87 18.45 7.87
CA LYS A 54 8.01 19.78 8.47
C LYS A 54 9.23 20.50 7.86
N SER A 55 9.11 21.79 7.57
CA SER A 55 10.22 22.66 7.17
C SER A 55 10.94 23.26 8.38
N SER A 56 12.15 23.77 8.18
CA SER A 56 12.97 24.48 9.18
C SER A 56 12.49 25.92 9.47
N TYR A 57 11.48 26.42 8.75
CA TYR A 57 10.98 27.79 8.91
C TYR A 57 10.27 28.03 10.26
N SER A 58 10.42 29.25 10.79
CA SER A 58 9.76 29.69 12.02
C SER A 58 8.23 29.73 11.83
N GLY A 59 7.49 29.11 12.77
CA GLY A 59 6.04 28.95 12.68
C GLY A 59 5.59 27.68 11.93
N ASP A 60 6.50 26.88 11.38
CA ASP A 60 6.12 25.71 10.60
C ASP A 60 5.74 24.47 11.45
N LYS A 61 4.72 23.74 11.01
CA LYS A 61 4.08 22.61 11.70
C LYS A 61 4.38 21.27 11.01
N TYR A 62 4.02 20.11 11.57
CA TYR A 62 4.01 18.88 10.77
C TYR A 62 2.74 18.85 9.90
N VAL A 63 2.90 18.74 8.59
CA VAL A 63 1.78 18.55 7.64
C VAL A 63 1.89 17.16 7.03
N ASP A 64 0.75 16.51 6.85
CA ASP A 64 0.69 15.16 6.28
C ASP A 64 1.30 15.17 4.86
N LEU A 65 2.16 14.20 4.59
CA LEU A 65 2.67 13.91 3.25
C LEU A 65 1.54 13.36 2.42
N ASP A 66 1.15 14.08 1.37
CA ASP A 66 0.04 13.69 0.49
C ASP A 66 0.22 12.33 -0.17
N SER A 67 1.46 11.87 -0.37
CA SER A 67 1.78 10.63 -1.09
C SER A 67 1.56 9.31 -0.33
N VAL A 68 1.18 9.33 0.96
CA VAL A 68 0.97 8.11 1.75
C VAL A 68 -0.51 7.74 1.83
N ALA A 69 -0.89 6.54 1.34
CA ALA A 69 -2.27 6.07 1.34
C ALA A 69 -2.74 5.74 2.78
N PRO A 70 -3.86 6.32 3.25
CA PRO A 70 -4.12 6.42 4.68
C PRO A 70 -4.60 5.12 5.32
N MET A 71 -5.29 4.24 4.59
CA MET A 71 -5.72 2.94 5.11
C MET A 71 -6.20 2.00 4.00
N LYS A 72 -5.87 0.72 4.11
CA LYS A 72 -6.34 -0.36 3.23
C LYS A 72 -6.86 -1.54 4.04
N ALA A 73 -7.97 -2.12 3.61
CA ALA A 73 -8.52 -3.35 4.15
C ALA A 73 -8.76 -4.37 3.03
N ILE A 74 -8.45 -5.64 3.28
CA ILE A 74 -8.69 -6.75 2.35
C ILE A 74 -9.41 -7.86 3.11
N VAL A 75 -10.50 -8.36 2.52
CA VAL A 75 -11.25 -9.52 3.02
C VAL A 75 -11.39 -10.50 1.88
N GLY A 76 -10.93 -11.73 2.07
CA GLY A 76 -11.00 -12.79 1.06
C GLY A 76 -11.62 -14.06 1.62
N VAL A 77 -12.43 -14.73 0.83
CA VAL A 77 -12.90 -16.10 1.07
C VAL A 77 -12.57 -16.94 -0.14
N ALA A 78 -12.03 -18.13 0.08
CA ALA A 78 -11.62 -19.02 -0.99
C ALA A 78 -11.99 -20.47 -0.67
N TRP A 79 -12.28 -21.22 -1.72
CA TRP A 79 -12.43 -22.67 -1.69
C TRP A 79 -11.46 -23.29 -2.67
N ASP A 80 -10.66 -24.25 -2.21
CA ASP A 80 -9.87 -25.14 -3.05
C ASP A 80 -10.35 -26.58 -2.86
N ASP A 81 -10.57 -27.31 -3.95
CA ASP A 81 -10.69 -28.77 -3.91
C ASP A 81 -9.48 -29.38 -3.15
N PRO A 82 -9.66 -30.34 -2.22
CA PRO A 82 -8.55 -30.94 -1.48
C PRO A 82 -7.47 -31.58 -2.37
N ALA A 83 -7.86 -32.12 -3.52
CA ALA A 83 -6.93 -32.65 -4.52
C ALA A 83 -6.39 -31.57 -5.48
N LYS A 84 -6.66 -30.29 -5.20
CA LYS A 84 -6.24 -29.09 -5.95
C LYS A 84 -6.63 -29.11 -7.43
N ARG A 85 -7.76 -29.76 -7.76
CA ARG A 85 -8.25 -29.85 -9.15
C ARG A 85 -8.90 -28.56 -9.61
N TYR A 86 -9.56 -27.83 -8.73
CA TYR A 86 -10.21 -26.56 -9.03
C TYR A 86 -10.32 -25.74 -7.75
N GLY A 87 -10.58 -24.45 -7.91
CA GLY A 87 -10.82 -23.57 -6.78
C GLY A 87 -11.37 -22.23 -7.22
N THR A 88 -11.86 -21.47 -6.26
CA THR A 88 -12.42 -20.14 -6.48
C THR A 88 -12.16 -19.25 -5.27
N ALA A 89 -12.01 -17.96 -5.50
CA ALA A 89 -11.81 -16.98 -4.45
C ALA A 89 -12.57 -15.69 -4.76
N LEU A 90 -13.21 -15.13 -3.75
CA LEU A 90 -13.82 -13.81 -3.76
C LEU A 90 -13.04 -12.91 -2.81
N THR A 91 -12.58 -11.77 -3.30
CA THR A 91 -11.77 -10.82 -2.54
C THR A 91 -12.36 -9.42 -2.63
N ALA A 92 -12.61 -8.80 -1.49
CA ALA A 92 -13.00 -7.40 -1.37
C ALA A 92 -11.83 -6.57 -0.86
N THR A 93 -11.54 -5.46 -1.54
CA THR A 93 -10.50 -4.50 -1.16
C THR A 93 -11.12 -3.13 -0.94
N PHE A 94 -10.81 -2.49 0.19
CA PHE A 94 -11.28 -1.15 0.53
C PHE A 94 -10.10 -0.22 0.78
N VAL A 95 -10.16 0.99 0.23
CA VAL A 95 -9.14 2.02 0.40
C VAL A 95 -9.79 3.31 0.88
N LYS A 96 -9.28 3.86 1.99
CA LYS A 96 -9.80 5.10 2.58
C LYS A 96 -9.39 6.29 1.72
N GLY A 97 -10.34 7.19 1.47
CA GLY A 97 -10.08 8.46 0.78
C GLY A 97 -9.22 9.42 1.61
N LYS A 98 -8.54 10.34 0.94
CA LYS A 98 -7.61 11.29 1.56
C LYS A 98 -7.88 12.71 1.06
N GLN A 99 -7.71 13.69 1.93
CA GLN A 99 -7.70 15.10 1.57
C GLN A 99 -6.36 15.69 2.03
N ALA A 100 -5.69 16.41 1.12
CA ALA A 100 -4.47 17.13 1.42
C ALA A 100 -4.78 18.35 2.28
N THR A 101 -3.88 18.71 3.19
CA THR A 101 -4.01 19.94 3.99
C THR A 101 -3.28 21.07 3.29
N ALA A 102 -3.98 22.17 2.99
CA ALA A 102 -3.37 23.33 2.37
C ALA A 102 -2.34 24.00 3.28
N THR A 103 -1.31 24.58 2.68
CA THR A 103 -0.24 25.26 3.40
C THR A 103 0.30 26.44 2.60
N ASN A 104 0.60 27.55 3.29
CA ASN A 104 1.23 28.73 2.67
C ASN A 104 2.76 28.57 2.51
N ARG A 105 3.31 27.39 2.85
CA ARG A 105 4.75 27.09 2.77
C ARG A 105 5.35 27.31 1.38
N GLU A 106 4.66 26.86 0.34
CA GLU A 106 5.16 26.89 -1.04
C GLU A 106 5.26 28.32 -1.60
N SER A 107 4.67 29.31 -0.92
CA SER A 107 4.70 30.72 -1.28
C SER A 107 5.36 31.59 -0.21
N TYR A 108 6.02 30.98 0.78
CA TYR A 108 6.63 31.72 1.89
C TYR A 108 7.95 32.39 1.46
N SER A 109 7.91 33.70 1.28
CA SER A 109 9.08 34.56 1.10
C SER A 109 9.72 34.80 2.46
N ASN A 110 10.79 34.07 2.79
CA ASN A 110 11.49 34.07 4.08
C ASN A 110 11.93 35.48 4.55
N SER A 111 11.00 36.24 5.15
CA SER A 111 11.18 37.63 5.62
C SER A 111 11.36 37.73 7.15
N GLY A 112 11.57 36.60 7.83
CA GLY A 112 11.67 36.52 9.29
C GLY A 112 10.33 36.47 10.03
N SER A 113 9.21 36.43 9.32
CA SER A 113 7.84 36.38 9.88
C SER A 113 7.35 34.93 10.01
N ALA A 114 6.48 34.61 10.97
CA ALA A 114 5.96 33.24 11.08
C ALA A 114 5.09 32.87 9.86
N ILE A 115 5.18 31.62 9.38
CA ILE A 115 4.25 31.10 8.34
C ILE A 115 2.82 31.16 8.87
N THR A 116 1.93 31.79 8.11
CA THR A 116 0.49 31.88 8.40
C THR A 116 -0.25 30.66 7.88
N ASP A 117 -1.39 30.33 8.49
CA ASP A 117 -2.24 29.22 8.05
C ASP A 117 -2.83 29.51 6.66
N ALA A 118 -2.96 28.46 5.84
CA ALA A 118 -3.59 28.57 4.52
C ALA A 118 -5.10 28.81 4.66
N SER A 119 -5.65 29.62 3.76
CA SER A 119 -7.08 29.94 3.72
C SER A 119 -7.86 29.13 2.66
N SER A 120 -7.18 28.25 1.93
CA SER A 120 -7.77 27.41 0.87
C SER A 120 -7.82 25.95 1.32
N ASP A 121 -8.76 25.17 0.78
CA ASP A 121 -8.84 23.73 0.98
C ASP A 121 -8.55 23.00 -0.32
N TYR A 122 -7.79 21.90 -0.26
CA TYR A 122 -7.58 21.03 -1.41
C TYR A 122 -8.75 20.08 -1.63
N MET A 123 -8.92 19.63 -2.87
CA MET A 123 -9.94 18.64 -3.21
C MET A 123 -9.65 17.30 -2.52
N ARG A 124 -10.72 16.68 -2.01
CA ARG A 124 -10.67 15.35 -1.40
C ARG A 124 -10.70 14.26 -2.48
N VAL A 125 -9.71 13.36 -2.45
CA VAL A 125 -9.73 12.13 -3.23
C VAL A 125 -10.65 11.11 -2.53
N PRO A 126 -11.76 10.67 -3.15
CA PRO A 126 -12.65 9.71 -2.54
C PRO A 126 -11.97 8.35 -2.37
N GLY A 127 -12.36 7.62 -1.32
CA GLY A 127 -11.97 6.22 -1.16
C GLY A 127 -12.75 5.34 -2.13
N TYR A 128 -12.31 4.10 -2.29
CA TYR A 128 -12.96 3.15 -3.18
C TYR A 128 -13.03 1.75 -2.57
N GLY A 129 -13.95 0.95 -3.10
CA GLY A 129 -14.06 -0.48 -2.85
C GLY A 129 -13.97 -1.23 -4.17
N MET A 130 -13.33 -2.40 -4.16
CA MET A 130 -13.19 -3.30 -5.31
C MET A 130 -13.55 -4.72 -4.88
N LEU A 131 -14.21 -5.45 -5.77
CA LEU A 131 -14.57 -6.84 -5.58
C LEU A 131 -14.04 -7.65 -6.76
N ASP A 132 -13.21 -8.65 -6.45
CA ASP A 132 -12.56 -9.52 -7.42
C ASP A 132 -13.01 -10.96 -7.19
N TRP A 133 -13.55 -11.59 -8.24
CA TRP A 133 -13.89 -13.01 -8.24
C TRP A 133 -12.98 -13.76 -9.20
N THR A 134 -12.32 -14.81 -8.72
CA THR A 134 -11.39 -15.63 -9.48
C THR A 134 -11.74 -17.11 -9.36
N ALA A 135 -11.43 -17.88 -10.39
CA ALA A 135 -11.58 -19.33 -10.39
C ALA A 135 -10.50 -19.99 -11.25
N TYR A 136 -10.20 -21.26 -10.95
CA TYR A 136 -9.30 -22.07 -11.77
C TYR A 136 -9.78 -23.53 -11.85
N TRP A 137 -9.32 -24.22 -12.89
CA TRP A 137 -9.49 -25.66 -13.07
C TRP A 137 -8.23 -26.26 -13.72
N GLN A 138 -7.66 -27.29 -13.09
CA GLN A 138 -6.58 -28.12 -13.62
C GLN A 138 -7.14 -29.31 -14.42
N VAL A 139 -6.96 -29.27 -15.73
CA VAL A 139 -7.47 -30.31 -16.66
C VAL A 139 -6.55 -31.54 -16.73
N ALA A 140 -5.24 -31.38 -16.50
CA ALA A 140 -4.28 -32.47 -16.49
C ALA A 140 -3.30 -32.36 -15.32
N LYS A 141 -3.00 -33.49 -14.66
CA LYS A 141 -2.03 -33.56 -13.57
C LYS A 141 -0.62 -33.36 -14.13
N LYS A 142 0.09 -32.29 -13.72
CA LYS A 142 1.49 -32.09 -14.11
C LYS A 142 2.33 -33.26 -13.60
N ARG A 143 2.83 -34.11 -14.49
CA ARG A 143 3.92 -35.05 -14.17
C ARG A 143 5.23 -34.25 -14.22
N ALA A 144 5.97 -34.21 -13.12
CA ALA A 144 7.36 -33.76 -13.16
C ALA A 144 8.15 -34.69 -14.11
N PRO A 145 9.08 -34.18 -14.94
CA PRO A 145 9.96 -35.02 -15.73
C PRO A 145 10.78 -35.90 -14.78
N GLN A 146 10.57 -37.21 -14.83
CA GLN A 146 11.43 -38.16 -14.14
C GLN A 146 12.73 -38.24 -14.92
N TRP A 147 13.73 -37.44 -14.55
CA TRP A 147 15.10 -37.62 -15.03
C TRP A 147 15.60 -38.98 -14.52
N ARG A 148 15.52 -40.01 -15.38
CA ARG A 148 16.26 -41.26 -15.16
C ARG A 148 17.74 -40.93 -15.35
N GLY A 149 18.43 -40.70 -14.25
CA GLY A 149 19.89 -40.72 -14.24
C GLY A 149 20.36 -42.11 -14.67
N LEU A 150 20.94 -42.19 -15.87
CA LEU A 150 21.80 -43.31 -16.23
C LEU A 150 22.99 -43.26 -15.28
N GLN A 151 23.04 -44.17 -14.30
CA GLN A 151 24.26 -44.43 -13.57
C GLN A 151 25.21 -45.17 -14.52
N PRO A 152 26.43 -44.65 -14.80
CA PRO A 152 27.42 -45.42 -15.51
C PRO A 152 27.95 -46.50 -14.56
N HIS A 153 27.75 -47.76 -14.94
CA HIS A 153 28.51 -48.88 -14.37
C HIS A 153 30.00 -48.60 -14.54
N ARG A 154 30.72 -48.45 -13.43
CA ARG A 154 32.17 -48.61 -13.42
C ARG A 154 32.47 -50.07 -13.05
N SER A 155 33.11 -50.77 -13.98
CA SER A 155 33.85 -52.01 -13.77
C SER A 155 35.06 -51.78 -12.88
#